data_AF-A0A968J4G9-F1
#
_entry.id   AF-A0A968J4G9-F1
#
_cell.length_a   1.000
_cell.length_b   1.000
_cell.length_c   1.000
_cell.angle_alpha   90.00
_cell.angle_beta   90.00
_cell.angle_gamma   90.00
#
_symmetry.space_group_name_H-M   'P 1'
#
loop_
_entity.id
_entity.type
_entity.pdbx_description
1 polymer ?
#
loop_
_entity_poly.entity_id
_entity_poly.type
_entity_poly.pdbx_seq_one_letter_code
_entity_poly.pdbx_strand_id
1 'polypeptide(L)'
;MGTTAGAFYNDGTASTSGTTDYALITDFNPAEDFLQIWGNRANYQLGSSPAGLPTGVALFLKEAVPELVAVVQGVASLDLSAGYFVTV
;
A
#
# COMPACT_ATOMS: atom_id res chain seq x y z
N MET A 1 -1.76 -5.47 0.02
CA MET A 1 -2.47 -6.37 -0.91
C MET A 1 -1.44 -7.24 -1.63
N GLY A 2 -1.67 -8.54 -1.84
CA GLY A 2 -0.73 -9.41 -2.57
C GLY A 2 -0.94 -10.92 -2.36
N THR A 3 -0.28 -11.74 -3.19
CA THR A 3 -0.21 -13.21 -3.11
C THR A 3 1.23 -13.66 -3.26
N THR A 4 1.51 -14.96 -3.11
CA THR A 4 2.85 -15.53 -3.39
C THR A 4 3.35 -15.25 -4.82
N ALA A 5 2.44 -14.96 -5.76
CA ALA A 5 2.78 -14.62 -7.15
C ALA A 5 3.23 -13.17 -7.34
N GLY A 6 2.94 -12.25 -6.41
CA GLY A 6 3.29 -10.84 -6.55
C GLY A 6 2.40 -9.87 -5.78
N ALA A 7 2.82 -8.60 -5.77
CA ALA A 7 2.00 -7.49 -5.29
C ALA A 7 0.84 -7.26 -6.26
N PHE A 8 -0.38 -7.14 -5.71
CA PHE A 8 -1.50 -6.63 -6.51
C PHE A 8 -1.29 -5.15 -6.82
N TYR A 9 -1.90 -4.68 -7.91
CA TYR A 9 -1.86 -3.27 -8.35
C TYR A 9 -0.48 -2.79 -8.82
N ASN A 10 0.51 -3.68 -8.93
CA ASN A 10 1.74 -3.37 -9.65
C ASN A 10 1.55 -3.74 -11.12
N ASP A 11 1.61 -2.74 -12.01
CA ASP A 11 1.46 -2.91 -13.46
C ASP A 11 2.72 -3.48 -14.16
N GLY A 12 3.82 -3.66 -13.42
CA GLY A 12 5.12 -4.13 -13.91
C GLY A 12 5.97 -3.06 -14.58
N THR A 13 5.54 -1.80 -14.55
CA THR A 13 6.19 -0.65 -15.19
C THR A 13 6.77 0.29 -14.14
N ALA A 14 8.05 0.12 -13.82
CA ALA A 14 8.74 0.89 -12.77
C ALA A 14 8.86 2.42 -13.01
N SER A 15 8.29 2.96 -14.08
CA SER A 15 8.28 4.39 -14.41
C SER A 15 6.92 5.08 -14.22
N THR A 16 5.87 4.34 -13.86
CA THR A 16 4.54 4.86 -13.53
C THR A 16 4.34 4.89 -12.01
N SER A 17 3.38 5.67 -11.53
CA SER A 17 3.11 5.84 -10.09
C SER A 17 1.83 5.14 -9.62
N GLY A 18 1.18 4.34 -10.47
CA GLY A 18 0.01 3.51 -10.10
C GLY A 18 -1.23 4.27 -9.62
N THR A 19 -1.36 5.58 -9.91
CA THR A 19 -2.46 6.38 -9.33
C THR A 19 -3.84 6.06 -9.92
N THR A 20 -3.90 5.24 -10.97
CA THR A 20 -5.14 4.84 -11.66
C THR A 20 -5.71 3.53 -11.17
N ASP A 21 -4.94 2.75 -10.43
CA ASP A 21 -5.26 1.37 -10.07
C ASP A 21 -4.57 1.02 -8.74
N TYR A 22 -5.30 1.23 -7.66
CA TYR A 22 -4.84 0.96 -6.30
C TYR A 22 -6.00 0.42 -5.46
N ALA A 23 -5.69 -0.24 -4.35
CA ALA A 23 -6.71 -0.58 -3.36
C ALA A 23 -7.10 0.66 -2.54
N LEU A 24 -8.36 1.08 -2.60
CA LEU A 24 -8.93 2.00 -1.63
C LEU A 24 -9.49 1.21 -0.45
N ILE A 25 -8.87 1.37 0.72
CA ILE A 25 -9.26 0.69 1.95
C ILE A 25 -9.98 1.70 2.84
N THR A 26 -11.28 1.48 3.03
CA THR A 26 -12.14 2.30 3.88
C THR A 26 -12.38 1.60 5.21
N ASP A 27 -12.45 2.37 6.30
CA ASP A 27 -12.77 1.87 7.65
C ASP A 27 -11.78 0.84 8.21
N PHE A 28 -10.48 1.02 7.93
CA PHE A 28 -9.44 0.13 8.45
C PHE A 28 -9.32 0.20 9.97
N ASN A 29 -9.49 -0.94 10.63
CA ASN A 29 -9.29 -1.08 12.06
C ASN A 29 -7.97 -1.82 12.36
N PRO A 30 -6.91 -1.15 12.84
CA PRO A 30 -5.61 -1.77 13.08
C PRO A 30 -5.60 -2.84 14.21
N ALA A 31 -6.69 -2.97 14.97
CA ALA A 31 -6.85 -4.00 16.00
C ALA A 31 -7.48 -5.30 15.47
N GLU A 32 -8.15 -5.25 14.31
CA GLU A 32 -8.96 -6.36 13.77
C GLU A 32 -8.52 -6.77 12.36
N ASP A 33 -8.11 -5.80 11.55
CA ASP A 33 -7.82 -5.99 10.14
C ASP A 33 -6.34 -6.24 9.86
N PHE A 34 -6.09 -6.91 8.73
CA PHE A 34 -4.75 -7.16 8.21
C PHE A 34 -4.58 -6.62 6.79
N LEU A 35 -3.45 -5.96 6.57
CA LEU A 35 -2.95 -5.55 5.27
C LEU A 35 -1.92 -6.57 4.78
N GLN A 36 -2.38 -7.60 4.06
CA GLN A 36 -1.50 -8.62 3.49
C GLN A 36 -0.74 -8.08 2.28
N ILE A 37 0.59 -8.06 2.27
CA ILE A 37 1.47 -7.59 1.18
C ILE A 37 2.35 -8.72 0.66
N TRP A 38 2.85 -8.60 -0.56
CA TRP A 38 3.74 -9.61 -1.14
C TRP A 38 5.20 -9.37 -0.74
N GLY A 39 5.93 -10.45 -0.45
CA GLY A 39 7.37 -10.38 -0.21
C GLY A 39 7.69 -9.70 1.12
N ASN A 40 8.68 -8.81 1.14
CA ASN A 40 9.18 -8.22 2.39
C ASN A 40 8.62 -6.81 2.62
N ARG A 41 8.26 -6.48 3.86
CA ARG A 41 7.88 -5.13 4.32
C ARG A 41 8.90 -4.05 3.92
N ALA A 42 10.19 -4.40 3.86
CA ALA A 42 11.27 -3.50 3.44
C ALA A 42 11.17 -3.04 1.98
N ASN A 43 10.44 -3.78 1.13
CA ASN A 43 10.17 -3.39 -0.26
C ASN A 43 9.12 -2.28 -0.35
N TYR A 44 8.47 -1.93 0.76
CA TYR A 44 7.42 -0.92 0.78
C TYR A 44 7.84 0.33 1.54
N GLN A 45 7.13 1.41 1.27
CA GLN A 45 7.20 2.66 2.01
C GLN A 45 5.80 3.23 2.21
N LEU A 46 5.62 3.97 3.30
CA LEU A 46 4.41 4.72 3.59
C LEU A 46 4.61 6.18 3.19
N GLY A 47 3.54 6.83 2.77
CA GLY A 47 3.55 8.25 2.44
C GLY A 47 2.14 8.84 2.50
N SER A 48 2.04 10.12 2.17
CA SER A 48 0.75 10.78 2.01
C SER A 48 0.05 10.27 0.75
N SER A 49 -1.27 10.17 0.80
CA SER A 49 -2.08 9.93 -0.40
C SER A 49 -1.82 11.01 -1.47
N PRO A 50 -1.60 10.62 -2.74
CA PRO A 50 -1.42 11.57 -3.85
C PRO A 50 -2.57 12.57 -4.00
N ALA A 51 -2.26 13.75 -4.55
CA ALA A 51 -3.26 14.78 -4.81
C ALA A 51 -4.35 14.27 -5.76
N GLY A 52 -5.61 14.58 -5.43
CA GLY A 52 -6.78 14.12 -6.20
C GLY A 52 -7.30 12.74 -5.80
N LEU A 53 -6.62 12.03 -4.89
CA LEU A 53 -7.10 10.77 -4.29
C LEU A 53 -7.69 10.99 -2.88
N PRO A 54 -8.42 10.00 -2.32
CA PRO A 54 -8.92 10.07 -0.95
C PRO A 54 -7.80 10.34 0.07
N THR A 55 -8.11 11.12 1.11
CA THR A 55 -7.13 11.48 2.15
C THR A 55 -6.82 10.30 3.07
N GLY A 56 -5.55 10.16 3.44
CA GLY A 56 -5.08 9.08 4.31
C GLY A 56 -3.62 8.74 4.06
N VAL A 57 -3.23 7.52 4.45
CA VAL A 57 -1.87 7.00 4.27
C VAL A 57 -1.82 6.11 3.05
N ALA A 58 -0.89 6.40 2.15
CA ALA A 58 -0.61 5.56 1.00
C ALA A 58 0.51 4.56 1.30
N LEU A 59 0.34 3.36 0.75
CA LEU A 59 1.34 2.30 0.73
C LEU A 59 1.90 2.21 -0.70
N PHE A 60 3.21 2.39 -0.83
CA PHE A 60 3.91 2.28 -2.09
C PHE A 60 4.86 1.10 -2.10
N LEU A 61 4.96 0.41 -3.23
CA LEU A 61 6.06 -0.49 -3.52
C LEU A 61 7.26 0.35 -4.01
N LYS A 62 8.46 0.04 -3.51
CA LYS A 62 9.69 0.74 -3.89
C LYS A 62 10.17 0.27 -5.25
N GLU A 63 10.04 1.15 -6.22
CA GLU A 63 10.59 1.00 -7.57
C GLU A 63 11.28 2.32 -7.99
N ALA A 64 11.66 2.47 -9.27
CA ALA A 64 12.32 3.70 -9.72
C ALA A 64 11.39 4.93 -9.57
N VAL A 65 10.12 4.75 -9.89
CA VAL A 65 9.01 5.59 -9.44
C VAL A 65 8.21 4.77 -8.43
N PRO A 66 7.96 5.26 -7.20
CA PRO A 66 7.18 4.50 -6.21
C PRO A 66 5.78 4.16 -6.74
N GLU A 67 5.45 2.87 -6.74
CA GLU A 67 4.20 2.36 -7.28
C GLU A 67 3.11 2.36 -6.20
N LEU A 68 1.98 3.02 -6.44
CA LEU A 68 0.89 3.10 -5.47
C LEU A 68 0.12 1.78 -5.40
N VAL A 69 0.20 1.09 -4.27
CA VAL A 69 -0.49 -0.20 -4.07
C VAL A 69 -1.82 -0.02 -3.33
N ALA A 70 -1.87 0.88 -2.36
CA ALA A 70 -3.08 1.13 -1.59
C ALA A 70 -3.13 2.54 -0.99
N VAL A 71 -4.35 3.03 -0.76
CA VAL A 71 -4.64 4.16 0.11
C VAL A 71 -5.54 3.67 1.24
N VAL A 72 -5.07 3.78 2.47
CA VAL A 72 -5.88 3.57 3.66
C VAL A 72 -6.49 4.91 4.04
N GLN A 73 -7.80 5.04 3.81
CA GLN A 73 -8.51 6.30 3.96
C GLN A 73 -8.72 6.63 5.45
N GLY A 74 -8.62 7.91 5.80
CA GLY A 74 -9.03 8.41 7.12
C GLY A 74 -8.11 8.05 8.28
N VAL A 75 -7.01 7.33 8.03
CA VAL A 75 -5.97 7.07 9.04
C VAL A 75 -4.89 8.15 8.98
N ALA A 76 -4.38 8.55 10.17
CA ALA A 76 -3.35 9.57 10.30
C ALA A 76 -1.93 9.01 10.13
N SER A 77 -1.71 7.75 10.50
CA SER A 77 -0.43 7.07 10.38
C SER A 77 -0.61 5.56 10.31
N LEU A 78 0.35 4.89 9.69
CA LEU A 78 0.54 3.45 9.74
C LEU A 78 2.02 3.18 10.06
N ASP A 79 2.31 1.96 10.48
CA ASP A 79 3.65 1.49 10.81
C ASP A 79 3.88 0.16 10.11
N LEU A 80 4.83 0.14 9.17
CA LEU A 80 5.21 -1.07 8.42
C LEU A 80 5.78 -2.17 9.32
N SER A 81 6.14 -1.88 10.58
CA SER A 81 6.59 -2.86 11.57
C SER A 81 5.44 -3.42 12.42
N ALA A 82 4.24 -2.83 12.37
CA ALA A 82 3.09 -3.28 13.15
C ALA A 82 2.55 -4.66 12.72
N GLY A 83 1.79 -5.30 13.62
CA GLY A 83 1.25 -6.65 13.43
C GLY A 83 0.18 -6.76 12.34
N TYR A 84 -0.51 -5.68 12.01
CA TYR A 84 -1.53 -5.67 10.97
C TYR A 84 -0.96 -5.77 9.55
N PHE A 85 0.33 -5.50 9.32
CA PHE A 85 0.95 -5.85 8.04
C PHE A 85 1.32 -7.34 8.05
N VAL A 86 0.83 -8.14 7.12
CA VAL A 86 1.23 -9.55 7.01
C VAL A 86 1.84 -9.80 5.63
N THR A 87 2.80 -10.71 5.55
CA THR A 87 3.53 -10.99 4.30
C THR A 87 3.15 -12.35 3.75
N VAL A 88 3.07 -12.46 2.44
CA VAL A 88 2.88 -13.72 1.70
C VAL A 88 3.94 -13.93 0.63
#